data_AF-A0A2U1QAL6-F1
#
_entry.id   AF-A0A2U1QAL6-F1
#
_cell.length_a   1.000
_cell.length_b   1.000
_cell.length_c   1.000
_cell.angle_alpha   90.00
_cell.angle_beta   90.00
_cell.angle_gamma   90.00
#
_symmetry.space_group_name_H-M   'P 1'
#
loop_
_entity.id
_entity.type
_entity.pdbx_description
1 polymer ?
#
loop_
_entity_poly.entity_id
_entity_poly.type
_entity_poly.pdbx_seq_one_letter_code
_entity_poly.pdbx_strand_id
1 'polypeptide(L)'
;MNETGQKQKTKAGSESKTEGRSRTQDKDEIFASRPDCMSGYLTSGGYLNIALAPMSDHWKKMKKVLATEIVSVARHKLLQSKRKEEATNLLRYLLVF
;
A
#
# COMPACT_ATOMS: atom_id res chain seq x y z
N MET A 1 30.98 26.27 -21.73
CA MET A 1 31.54 25.25 -20.81
C MET A 1 30.71 25.21 -19.52
N ASN A 2 29.49 24.68 -19.53
CA ASN A 2 28.63 24.64 -18.33
C ASN A 2 27.69 23.41 -18.26
N GLU A 3 27.97 22.36 -19.02
CA GLU A 3 27.14 21.15 -19.05
C GLU A 3 27.52 20.13 -17.95
N THR A 4 28.74 20.23 -17.41
CA THR A 4 29.27 19.26 -16.42
C THR A 4 28.66 19.46 -15.02
N GLY A 5 28.27 20.68 -14.66
CA GLY A 5 27.70 20.99 -13.34
C GLY A 5 26.23 20.56 -13.17
N GLN A 6 25.43 20.57 -14.24
CA GLN A 6 24.03 20.14 -14.18
C GLN A 6 23.89 18.61 -14.13
N LYS A 7 24.82 17.86 -14.74
CA LYS A 7 24.87 16.38 -14.68
C LYS A 7 25.16 15.83 -13.28
N GLN A 8 25.85 16.57 -12.42
CA GLN A 8 26.11 16.14 -11.04
C GLN A 8 24.89 16.32 -10.13
N LYS A 9 24.09 17.37 -10.35
CA LYS A 9 22.91 17.65 -9.51
C LYS A 9 21.76 16.66 -9.76
N THR A 10 21.62 16.16 -10.99
CA THR A 10 20.60 15.14 -11.32
C THR A 10 20.99 13.73 -10.85
N LYS A 11 22.29 13.42 -10.77
CA LYS A 11 22.80 12.11 -10.32
C LYS A 11 22.67 11.90 -8.80
N ALA A 12 22.98 12.94 -8.00
CA ALA A 12 22.81 12.89 -6.54
C ALA A 12 21.34 12.80 -6.08
N GLY A 13 20.42 13.39 -6.85
CA GLY A 13 18.98 13.30 -6.61
C GLY A 13 18.39 11.92 -6.95
N SER A 14 18.96 11.20 -7.92
CA SER A 14 18.58 9.81 -8.19
C SER A 14 19.17 8.84 -7.17
N GLU A 15 20.42 9.05 -6.74
CA GLU A 15 21.12 8.15 -5.81
C GLU A 15 20.50 8.18 -4.40
N SER A 16 20.17 9.36 -3.87
CA SER A 16 19.44 9.51 -2.60
C SER A 16 18.04 8.87 -2.61
N LYS A 17 17.35 8.92 -3.76
CA LYS A 17 16.03 8.29 -3.93
C LYS A 17 16.13 6.77 -4.08
N THR A 18 17.17 6.27 -4.76
CA THR A 18 17.44 4.84 -4.85
C THR A 18 17.88 4.26 -3.52
N GLU A 19 18.61 5.04 -2.71
CA GLU A 19 19.11 4.62 -1.40
C GLU A 19 18.00 4.62 -0.34
N GLY A 20 17.05 5.56 -0.40
CA GLY A 20 15.82 5.50 0.40
C GLY A 20 14.95 4.28 0.04
N ARG A 21 14.92 3.90 -1.24
CA ARG A 21 14.18 2.72 -1.70
C ARG A 21 14.88 1.41 -1.30
N SER A 22 16.20 1.30 -1.45
CA SER A 22 16.95 0.10 -1.06
C SER A 22 16.86 -0.14 0.43
N ARG A 23 17.02 0.88 1.29
CA ARG A 23 16.92 0.74 2.75
C ARG A 23 15.59 0.16 3.24
N THR A 24 14.51 0.42 2.52
CA THR A 24 13.19 -0.13 2.85
C THR A 24 13.06 -1.56 2.33
N GLN A 25 13.59 -1.86 1.14
CA GLN A 25 13.58 -3.20 0.56
C GLN A 25 14.49 -4.18 1.33
N ASP A 26 15.67 -3.72 1.75
CA ASP A 26 16.67 -4.53 2.45
C ASP A 26 16.23 -4.94 3.87
N LYS A 27 15.25 -4.25 4.43
CA LYS A 27 14.72 -4.48 5.78
C LYS A 27 13.22 -4.76 5.81
N ASP A 28 12.62 -5.08 4.67
CA ASP A 28 11.17 -5.30 4.56
C ASP A 28 10.73 -6.48 5.45
N GLU A 29 11.56 -7.53 5.55
CA GLU A 29 11.29 -8.67 6.43
C GLU A 29 11.26 -8.28 7.91
N ILE A 30 12.20 -7.43 8.35
CA ILE A 30 12.25 -6.96 9.73
C ILE A 30 11.02 -6.08 10.02
N PHE A 31 10.64 -5.20 9.10
CA PHE A 31 9.47 -4.33 9.27
C PHE A 31 8.14 -5.05 9.16
N ALA A 32 8.08 -6.14 8.39
CA ALA A 32 6.88 -6.94 8.21
C ALA A 32 6.77 -8.06 9.26
N SER A 33 7.86 -8.43 9.93
CA SER A 33 7.82 -9.31 11.09
C SER A 33 6.98 -8.64 12.19
N ARG A 34 5.90 -9.31 12.59
CA ARG A 34 5.10 -8.92 13.77
C ARG A 34 5.20 -10.05 14.78
N PRO A 35 5.56 -9.78 16.04
CA PRO A 35 5.59 -10.81 17.07
C PRO A 35 4.18 -11.34 17.31
N ASP A 36 4.08 -12.63 17.64
CA ASP A 36 2.84 -13.21 18.14
C ASP A 36 2.54 -12.59 19.51
N CYS A 37 1.41 -11.89 19.60
CA CYS A 37 1.00 -11.18 20.79
C CYS A 37 -0.49 -11.34 21.01
N MET A 38 -0.90 -11.48 22.28
CA MET A 38 -2.30 -11.76 22.65
C MET A 38 -3.27 -10.72 22.07
N SER A 39 -2.91 -9.44 22.10
CA SER A 39 -3.74 -8.37 21.53
C SER A 39 -3.91 -8.52 20.01
N GLY A 40 -2.84 -8.88 19.31
CA GLY A 40 -2.86 -9.17 17.88
C GLY A 40 -3.71 -10.39 17.54
N TYR A 41 -3.57 -11.47 18.31
CA TYR A 41 -4.35 -12.69 18.15
C TYR A 41 -5.86 -12.43 18.34
N LEU A 42 -6.26 -11.76 19.42
CA LEU A 42 -7.66 -11.46 19.70
C LEU A 42 -8.27 -10.50 18.67
N THR A 43 -7.57 -9.42 18.34
CA THR A 43 -8.08 -8.40 17.39
C THR A 43 -8.19 -8.94 15.97
N SER A 44 -7.33 -9.89 15.59
CA SER A 44 -7.34 -10.50 14.26
C SER A 44 -8.23 -11.74 14.14
N GLY A 45 -8.89 -12.16 15.22
CA GLY A 45 -9.69 -13.39 15.24
C GLY A 45 -8.84 -14.64 15.01
N GLY A 46 -7.68 -14.71 15.65
CA GLY A 46 -6.74 -15.83 15.50
C GLY A 46 -5.90 -15.75 14.23
N TYR A 47 -5.50 -14.54 13.82
CA TYR A 47 -4.70 -14.28 12.62
C TYR A 47 -5.37 -14.61 11.28
N LEU A 48 -6.70 -14.62 11.27
CA LEU A 48 -7.50 -14.73 10.05
C LEU A 48 -7.56 -13.39 9.28
N ASN A 49 -7.23 -12.27 9.92
CA ASN A 49 -7.15 -10.96 9.28
C ASN A 49 -5.71 -10.62 8.82
N ILE A 50 -5.58 -10.09 7.59
CA ILE A 50 -4.30 -9.76 6.93
C ILE A 50 -3.56 -8.61 7.64
N ALA A 51 -4.28 -7.70 8.29
CA ALA A 51 -3.70 -6.45 8.81
C ALA A 51 -2.72 -6.67 9.99
N LEU A 52 -3.03 -7.61 10.88
CA LEU A 52 -2.31 -7.84 12.14
C LEU A 52 -1.65 -9.22 12.22
N ALA A 53 -1.82 -10.07 11.21
CA ALA A 53 -1.20 -11.38 11.19
C ALA A 53 0.33 -11.29 11.07
N PRO A 54 1.07 -12.15 11.79
CA PRO A 54 2.50 -12.28 11.64
C PRO A 54 2.85 -12.74 10.21
N MET A 55 4.05 -12.39 9.75
CA MET A 55 4.53 -12.72 8.41
C MET A 55 4.77 -14.23 8.25
N SER A 56 3.69 -14.96 8.02
CA SER A 56 3.65 -16.39 7.77
C SER A 56 3.37 -16.69 6.31
N ASP A 57 3.54 -17.95 5.90
CA ASP A 57 3.18 -18.37 4.54
C ASP A 57 1.67 -18.28 4.28
N HIS A 58 0.85 -18.43 5.32
CA HIS A 58 -0.59 -18.20 5.26
C HIS A 58 -0.87 -16.73 4.91
N TRP A 59 -0.26 -15.79 5.64
CA TRP A 59 -0.41 -14.36 5.38
C TRP A 59 0.04 -13.96 3.96
N LYS A 60 1.16 -14.51 3.46
CA LYS A 60 1.63 -14.24 2.08
C LYS A 60 0.60 -14.68 1.04
N LYS A 61 -0.02 -15.85 1.21
CA LYS A 61 -1.08 -16.36 0.32
C LYS A 61 -2.31 -15.45 0.37
N MET A 62 -2.74 -15.05 1.56
CA MET A 62 -3.87 -14.14 1.72
C MET A 62 -3.60 -12.77 1.10
N LYS A 63 -2.41 -12.20 1.30
CA LYS A 63 -1.99 -10.93 0.70
C LYS A 63 -2.01 -11.00 -0.83
N LYS A 64 -1.58 -12.12 -1.41
CA LYS A 64 -1.66 -12.36 -2.86
C LYS A 64 -3.11 -12.31 -3.34
N VAL A 65 -4.02 -13.05 -2.70
CA VAL A 65 -5.45 -13.05 -3.05
C VAL A 65 -6.06 -11.66 -2.90
N LEU A 66 -5.77 -10.94 -1.81
CA LEU A 66 -6.23 -9.57 -1.59
C LEU A 66 -5.78 -8.63 -2.73
N ALA A 67 -4.50 -8.71 -3.12
CA ALA A 67 -3.94 -7.86 -4.17
C ALA A 67 -4.49 -8.20 -5.57
N THR A 68 -4.67 -9.48 -5.89
CA THR A 68 -5.16 -9.92 -7.20
C THR A 68 -6.65 -9.79 -7.36
N GLU A 69 -7.40 -10.04 -6.30
CA GLU A 69 -8.84 -9.99 -6.34
C GLU A 69 -9.32 -8.60 -6.00
N ILE A 70 -9.18 -8.20 -4.74
CA ILE A 70 -9.88 -7.05 -4.16
C ILE A 70 -9.27 -5.73 -4.65
N VAL A 71 -7.95 -5.60 -4.56
CA VAL A 71 -7.20 -4.35 -4.85
C VAL A 71 -6.61 -4.35 -6.26
N SER A 72 -7.16 -5.16 -7.16
CA SER A 72 -6.70 -5.17 -8.55
C SER A 72 -7.05 -3.88 -9.29
N VAL A 73 -6.24 -3.53 -10.28
CA VAL A 73 -6.48 -2.37 -11.15
C VAL A 73 -7.84 -2.50 -11.86
N ALA A 74 -8.23 -3.72 -12.25
CA ALA A 74 -9.53 -3.99 -12.87
C ALA A 74 -10.69 -3.70 -11.91
N ARG A 75 -10.65 -4.22 -10.67
CA ARG A 75 -11.67 -3.90 -9.65
C ARG A 75 -11.68 -2.41 -9.32
N HIS A 76 -10.51 -1.77 -9.24
CA HIS A 76 -10.44 -0.34 -8.97
C HIS A 76 -11.14 0.50 -10.05
N LYS A 77 -10.91 0.19 -11.33
CA LYS A 77 -11.58 0.85 -12.46
C LYS A 77 -13.10 0.61 -12.43
N LEU A 78 -13.52 -0.61 -12.14
CA LEU A 78 -14.95 -0.96 -12.02
C LEU A 78 -15.63 -0.17 -10.89
N LEU A 79 -15.00 -0.07 -9.71
CA LEU A 79 -15.56 0.64 -8.57
C LEU A 79 -15.51 2.17 -8.72
N GLN A 80 -14.65 2.69 -9.60
CA GLN A 80 -14.51 4.13 -9.81
C GLN A 80 -15.78 4.77 -10.36
N SER A 81 -16.48 4.11 -11.30
CA SER A 81 -17.74 4.61 -11.85
C SER A 81 -18.82 4.71 -10.77
N LYS A 82 -18.96 3.66 -9.94
CA LYS A 82 -19.92 3.62 -8.84
C LYS A 82 -19.62 4.65 -7.75
N ARG A 83 -18.36 4.84 -7.37
CA ARG A 83 -17.98 5.89 -6.41
C ARG A 83 -18.28 7.30 -6.93
N LYS A 84 -18.16 7.54 -8.25
CA LYS A 84 -18.51 8.82 -8.86
C LYS A 84 -20.02 9.08 -8.87
N GLU A 85 -20.80 8.03 -9.08
CA GLU A 85 -22.27 8.06 -8.98
C GLU A 85 -22.70 8.46 -7.55
N GLU A 86 -22.17 7.77 -6.53
CA GLU A 86 -22.46 8.10 -5.13
C GLU A 86 -22.01 9.52 -4.74
N ALA A 87 -20.83 9.96 -5.19
CA ALA A 87 -20.37 11.34 -4.93
C ALA A 87 -21.33 12.38 -5.54
N THR A 88 -21.85 12.11 -6.73
CA THR A 88 -22.85 12.97 -7.39
C THR A 88 -24.16 12.97 -6.62
N ASN A 89 -24.58 11.81 -6.12
CA ASN A 89 -25.77 11.65 -5.29
C ASN A 89 -25.65 12.46 -3.99
N LEU A 90 -24.52 12.35 -3.29
CA LEU A 90 -24.23 13.13 -2.07
C LEU A 90 -24.27 14.64 -2.33
N LEU A 91 -23.70 15.11 -3.45
CA LEU A 91 -23.76 16.52 -3.83
C LEU A 91 -25.19 16.99 -4.11
N ARG A 92 -26.02 16.16 -4.73
CA ARG A 92 -27.45 16.47 -4.94
C ARG A 92 -28.19 16.61 -3.61
N TYR A 93 -27.94 15.72 -2.65
CA TYR A 93 -28.54 15.81 -1.32
C TYR A 93 -28.18 17.11 -0.59
N LEU A 94 -26.93 17.58 -0.70
CA LEU A 94 -26.46 18.78 -0.01
C LEU A 94 -26.84 20.09 -0.68
N LEU A 95 -27.09 20.10 -2.00
CA LEU A 95 -27.39 21.31 -2.76
C LEU A 95 -28.89 21.52 -3.04
N VAL A 96 -29.72 20.50 -2.84
CA VAL A 96 -31.18 20.54 -3.09
C VAL A 96 -31.98 20.69 -1.79
N PHE A 97 -31.32 20.73 -0.63
CA PHE A 97 -31.86 21.21 0.64
C PHE A 97 -31.27 22.58 0.97
#